data_AF-K5WH88-F1
#
_entry.id   AF-K5WH88-F1
#
_cell.length_a   1.000
_cell.length_b   1.000
_cell.length_c   1.000
_cell.angle_alpha   90.00
_cell.angle_beta   90.00
_cell.angle_gamma   90.00
#
_symmetry.space_group_name_H-M   'P 1'
#
loop_
_entity.id
_entity.type
_entity.pdbx_description
1 polymer ?
#
loop_
_entity_poly.entity_id
_entity_poly.type
_entity_poly.pdbx_seq_one_letter_code
_entity_poly.pdbx_strand_id
1 'polypeptide(L)'
;MEIYTRHKAEQKAIKQKKNLWYPFKDAKEWELAKWLLASSLSQKKIDRFLKLETMSLNRHHQHLSFKNKGGFFKLVDKLSRGPRWKCEMFAADGDVVDERTGKRKVQTFELWKWDPVECIKELIGNPAFKEHIQYAPEHTFKDHEGLKPIVDEMWTAKQWVRI
;
A
#
# COMPACT_ATOMS: atom_id res chain seq x y z
N MET A 1 4.30 -4.12 5.69
CA MET A 1 2.95 -4.42 5.17
C MET A 1 2.00 -4.91 6.26
N GLU A 2 2.42 -5.75 7.21
CA GLU A 2 1.54 -6.30 8.27
C GLU A 2 0.99 -5.26 9.26
N ILE A 3 1.82 -4.29 9.67
CA ILE A 3 1.43 -3.20 10.59
C ILE A 3 0.49 -2.21 9.89
N TYR A 4 0.74 -1.96 8.60
CA TYR A 4 0.03 -0.98 7.79
C TYR A 4 -1.46 -1.33 7.62
N THR A 5 -1.76 -2.58 7.27
CA THR A 5 -3.14 -3.03 7.01
C THR A 5 -3.94 -3.16 8.30
N ARG A 6 -3.28 -3.54 9.40
CA ARG A 6 -3.89 -3.67 10.73
C ARG A 6 -4.27 -2.30 11.28
N HIS A 7 -3.33 -1.35 11.38
CA HIS A 7 -3.61 -0.03 11.94
C HIS A 7 -4.61 0.79 11.10
N LYS A 8 -4.58 0.70 9.76
CA LYS A 8 -5.56 1.41 8.92
C LYS A 8 -6.98 0.83 9.08
N ALA A 9 -7.11 -0.49 9.25
CA ALA A 9 -8.39 -1.14 9.58
C ALA A 9 -8.86 -0.77 10.99
N GLU A 10 -7.96 -0.75 11.98
CA GLU A 10 -8.24 -0.33 13.36
C GLU A 10 -8.74 1.13 13.41
N GLN A 11 -8.08 2.06 12.72
CA GLN A 11 -8.48 3.49 12.69
C GLN A 11 -9.83 3.72 11.97
N LYS A 12 -10.10 2.96 10.90
CA LYS A 12 -11.39 3.02 10.20
C LYS A 12 -12.52 2.39 11.03
N ALA A 13 -12.24 1.32 11.78
CA ALA A 13 -13.15 0.68 12.72
C ALA A 13 -13.49 1.58 13.92
N ILE A 14 -12.48 2.26 14.47
CA ILE A 14 -12.63 3.24 15.56
C ILE A 14 -13.51 4.41 15.11
N LYS A 15 -13.33 4.94 13.89
CA LYS A 15 -14.18 6.02 13.34
C LYS A 15 -15.61 5.58 13.00
N GLN A 16 -15.88 4.28 12.82
CA GLN A 16 -17.18 3.76 12.36
C GLN A 16 -17.97 2.94 13.39
N LYS A 17 -17.50 2.78 14.64
CA LYS A 17 -18.11 1.86 15.64
C LYS A 17 -18.43 0.47 15.05
N LYS A 18 -17.58 -0.01 14.14
CA LYS A 18 -17.79 -1.28 13.41
C LYS A 18 -16.51 -2.08 13.43
N ASN A 19 -16.67 -3.37 13.73
CA ASN A 19 -15.72 -4.47 13.66
C ASN A 19 -14.28 -4.10 13.20
N LEU A 20 -13.30 -4.30 14.10
CA LEU A 20 -11.87 -4.11 13.84
C LEU A 20 -11.37 -4.83 12.57
N TRP A 21 -12.04 -5.93 12.23
CA TRP A 21 -11.69 -6.80 11.11
C TRP A 21 -12.46 -6.49 9.84
N TYR A 22 -13.25 -5.41 9.80
CA TYR A 22 -14.00 -5.03 8.59
C TYR A 22 -13.06 -4.98 7.36
N PRO A 23 -13.45 -5.58 6.23
CA PRO A 23 -14.76 -6.10 5.86
C PRO A 23 -15.04 -7.55 6.28
N PHE A 24 -14.11 -8.19 6.97
CA PHE A 24 -14.23 -9.55 7.49
C PHE A 24 -15.02 -9.59 8.79
N LYS A 25 -15.53 -10.77 9.12
CA LYS A 25 -16.37 -11.05 10.27
C LYS A 25 -15.56 -11.06 11.57
N ASP A 26 -14.38 -11.66 11.56
CA ASP A 26 -13.54 -11.80 12.76
C ASP A 26 -12.05 -11.91 12.40
N ALA A 27 -11.20 -12.02 13.43
CA ALA A 27 -9.76 -12.15 13.29
C ALA A 27 -9.33 -13.41 12.52
N LYS A 28 -10.07 -14.52 12.67
CA LYS A 28 -9.74 -15.80 12.04
C LYS A 28 -10.03 -15.75 10.54
N GLU A 29 -11.16 -15.17 10.16
CA GLU A 29 -11.50 -14.92 8.76
C GLU A 29 -10.46 -13.99 8.11
N TRP A 30 -10.03 -12.94 8.82
CA TRP A 30 -8.99 -12.04 8.34
C TRP A 30 -7.64 -12.75 8.17
N GLU A 31 -7.24 -13.60 9.11
CA GLU A 31 -6.00 -14.36 9.03
C GLU A 31 -5.96 -15.27 7.80
N LEU A 32 -7.06 -16.00 7.55
CA LEU A 32 -7.19 -16.81 6.34
C LEU A 32 -7.11 -15.95 5.07
N ALA A 33 -7.85 -14.84 5.03
CA ALA A 33 -7.86 -13.94 3.89
C ALA A 33 -6.47 -13.39 3.59
N LYS A 34 -5.74 -13.01 4.63
CA LYS A 34 -4.35 -12.53 4.54
C LYS A 34 -3.42 -13.60 4.01
N TRP A 35 -3.52 -14.83 4.54
CA TRP A 35 -2.73 -15.95 4.05
C TRP A 35 -3.01 -16.24 2.57
N LEU A 36 -4.29 -16.24 2.16
CA LEU A 36 -4.67 -16.43 0.75
C LEU A 36 -4.11 -15.32 -0.15
N LEU A 37 -4.11 -14.06 0.29
CA LEU A 37 -3.54 -12.93 -0.46
C LEU A 37 -2.02 -12.97 -0.55
N ALA A 38 -1.34 -13.39 0.52
CA ALA A 38 0.11 -13.52 0.56
C ALA A 38 0.60 -14.79 -0.14
N SER A 39 -0.27 -15.79 -0.29
CA SER A 39 0.05 -17.02 -1.01
C SER A 39 0.18 -16.74 -2.51
N SER A 40 1.13 -17.40 -3.17
CA SER A 40 1.29 -17.38 -4.63
C SER A 40 0.25 -18.25 -5.36
N LEU A 41 -0.90 -18.49 -4.74
CA LEU A 41 -1.97 -19.31 -5.31
C LEU A 41 -2.69 -18.54 -6.41
N SER A 42 -2.90 -19.21 -7.55
CA SER A 42 -3.75 -18.65 -8.60
C SER A 42 -5.21 -18.54 -8.12
N GLN A 43 -5.97 -17.60 -8.69
CA GLN A 43 -7.39 -17.45 -8.36
C GLN A 43 -8.20 -18.74 -8.55
N LYS A 44 -7.79 -19.61 -9.50
CA LYS A 44 -8.40 -20.93 -9.71
C LYS A 44 -8.13 -21.88 -8.53
N LYS A 45 -6.90 -21.89 -8.00
CA LYS A 45 -6.53 -22.68 -6.82
C LYS A 45 -7.25 -22.18 -5.57
N ILE A 46 -7.37 -20.87 -5.39
CA ILE A 46 -8.15 -20.26 -4.30
C ILE A 46 -9.61 -20.71 -4.39
N ASP A 47 -10.22 -20.64 -5.58
CA ASP A 47 -11.61 -21.08 -5.76
C ASP A 47 -11.80 -22.57 -5.45
N ARG A 48 -10.86 -23.41 -5.89
CA ARG A 48 -10.87 -24.85 -5.58
C ARG A 48 -10.74 -25.09 -4.07
N PHE A 49 -9.80 -24.41 -3.42
CA PHE A 49 -9.57 -24.52 -1.98
C PHE A 49 -10.84 -24.18 -1.18
N LEU A 50 -11.50 -23.07 -1.51
CA LEU A 50 -12.74 -22.63 -0.86
C LEU A 50 -13.92 -23.61 -1.07
N LYS A 51 -13.84 -24.46 -2.09
CA LYS A 51 -14.85 -25.48 -2.43
C LYS A 51 -14.50 -26.90 -1.97
N LEU A 52 -13.33 -27.11 -1.35
CA LEU A 52 -12.97 -28.42 -0.83
C LEU A 52 -14.01 -28.86 0.21
N GLU A 53 -14.39 -30.13 0.17
CA GLU A 53 -15.43 -30.68 1.03
C GLU A 53 -15.03 -30.59 2.52
N THR A 54 -13.76 -30.86 2.83
CA THR A 54 -13.16 -30.64 4.15
C THR A 54 -13.27 -29.19 4.63
N MET A 55 -13.27 -28.23 3.70
CA MET A 55 -13.42 -26.82 4.00
C MET A 55 -14.89 -26.41 4.13
N SER A 56 -15.78 -26.99 3.33
CA SER A 56 -17.23 -26.75 3.33
C SER A 56 -17.94 -27.34 4.57
N LEU A 57 -17.44 -28.47 5.08
CA LEU A 57 -18.01 -29.19 6.23
C LEU A 57 -17.56 -28.64 7.58
N ASN A 58 -16.49 -27.85 7.63
CA ASN A 58 -15.99 -27.29 8.87
C ASN A 58 -16.94 -26.20 9.38
N ARG A 59 -17.50 -26.36 10.59
CA ARG A 59 -18.43 -25.40 11.21
C ARG A 59 -17.88 -23.99 11.31
N HIS A 60 -16.56 -23.83 11.45
CA HIS A 60 -15.94 -22.51 11.45
C HIS A 60 -15.96 -21.83 10.07
N HIS A 61 -15.96 -22.63 9.00
CA HIS A 61 -15.95 -22.15 7.61
C HIS A 61 -17.33 -22.00 6.98
N GLN A 62 -18.35 -22.69 7.49
CA GLN A 62 -19.75 -22.45 7.09
C GLN A 62 -20.21 -21.01 7.32
N HIS A 63 -19.49 -20.28 8.17
CA HIS A 63 -19.75 -18.88 8.50
C HIS A 63 -18.79 -17.88 7.85
N LEU A 64 -17.96 -18.29 6.89
CA LEU A 64 -17.18 -17.35 6.08
C LEU A 64 -18.12 -16.44 5.29
N SER A 65 -17.76 -15.17 5.24
CA SER A 65 -18.38 -14.12 4.44
C SER A 65 -18.15 -14.34 2.93
N PHE A 66 -17.23 -15.23 2.54
CA PHE A 66 -16.96 -15.64 1.17
C PHE A 66 -16.91 -17.16 1.00
N LYS A 67 -17.58 -17.67 -0.04
CA LYS A 67 -17.63 -19.11 -0.37
C LYS A 67 -16.91 -19.49 -1.68
N ASN A 68 -16.49 -18.48 -2.44
CA ASN A 68 -15.84 -18.66 -3.74
C ASN A 68 -14.90 -17.48 -3.98
N LYS A 69 -14.06 -17.59 -5.02
CA LYS A 69 -13.10 -16.52 -5.35
C LYS A 69 -13.78 -15.17 -5.57
N GLY A 70 -14.98 -15.15 -6.16
CA GLY A 70 -15.68 -13.91 -6.48
C GLY A 70 -16.12 -13.16 -5.23
N GLY A 71 -16.72 -13.87 -4.27
CA GLY A 71 -17.07 -13.31 -2.96
C GLY A 71 -15.84 -12.87 -2.17
N PHE A 72 -14.76 -13.65 -2.26
CA PHE A 72 -13.49 -13.33 -1.60
C PHE A 72 -12.90 -12.03 -2.13
N PHE A 73 -12.67 -11.91 -3.44
CA PHE A 73 -12.10 -10.69 -4.02
C PHE A 73 -13.02 -9.48 -3.90
N LYS A 74 -14.35 -9.67 -3.92
CA LYS A 74 -15.31 -8.59 -3.60
C LYS A 74 -15.15 -8.06 -2.17
N LEU A 75 -14.80 -8.90 -1.20
CA LEU A 75 -14.50 -8.46 0.17
C LEU A 75 -13.14 -7.77 0.23
N VAL A 76 -12.12 -8.35 -0.40
CA VAL A 76 -10.78 -7.73 -0.51
C VAL A 76 -10.87 -6.33 -1.12
N ASP A 77 -11.71 -6.15 -2.13
CA ASP A 77 -11.91 -4.86 -2.80
C ASP A 77 -12.52 -3.77 -1.90
N LYS A 78 -13.21 -4.15 -0.81
CA LYS A 78 -13.76 -3.22 0.19
C LYS A 78 -12.73 -2.74 1.21
N LEU A 79 -11.56 -3.38 1.27
CA LEU A 79 -10.46 -2.89 2.10
C LEU A 79 -10.11 -1.46 1.66
N SER A 80 -9.72 -0.63 2.64
CA SER A 80 -9.29 0.75 2.33
C SER A 80 -8.08 0.72 1.43
N ARG A 81 -8.30 0.94 0.14
CA ARG A 81 -7.23 1.03 -0.85
C ARG A 81 -6.35 2.23 -0.54
N GLY A 82 -5.10 2.13 -0.97
CA GLY A 82 -4.18 3.25 -0.95
C GLY A 82 -4.53 4.28 -2.04
N PRO A 83 -3.58 5.14 -2.42
CA PRO A 83 -3.76 6.07 -3.52
C PRO A 83 -4.05 5.28 -4.81
N ARG A 84 -4.93 5.80 -5.65
CA ARG A 84 -5.28 5.13 -6.91
C ARG A 84 -4.15 5.34 -7.93
N TRP A 85 -3.88 4.30 -8.71
CA TRP A 85 -3.09 4.43 -9.93
C TRP A 85 -3.76 5.41 -10.89
N LYS A 86 -2.96 6.34 -11.42
CA LYS A 86 -3.31 7.24 -12.51
C LYS A 86 -2.49 6.81 -13.72
N CYS A 87 -3.14 6.71 -14.87
CA CYS A 87 -2.48 6.52 -16.15
C CYS A 87 -2.55 7.85 -16.91
N GLU A 88 -1.39 8.38 -17.29
CA GLU A 88 -1.28 9.59 -18.10
C GLU A 88 -0.48 9.27 -19.36
N MET A 89 -0.94 9.79 -20.50
CA MET A 89 -0.20 9.70 -21.75
C MET A 89 0.89 10.76 -21.74
N PHE A 90 2.14 10.31 -21.81
CA PHE A 90 3.31 11.18 -21.84
C PHE A 90 3.94 11.12 -23.23
N ALA A 91 4.08 12.26 -23.89
CA ALA A 91 4.75 12.35 -25.19
C ALA A 91 6.16 12.93 -25.00
N ALA A 92 7.15 12.28 -25.59
CA ALA A 92 8.52 12.77 -25.60
C ALA A 92 9.11 12.70 -27.00
N ASP A 93 10.00 13.65 -27.29
CA ASP A 93 10.79 13.62 -28.52
C ASP A 93 11.76 12.43 -28.46
N GLY A 94 11.64 11.55 -29.45
CA GLY A 94 12.57 10.48 -29.69
C GLY A 94 13.89 11.00 -30.27
N ASP A 95 14.85 10.09 -30.37
CA ASP A 95 16.17 10.30 -30.96
C ASP A 95 16.18 10.28 -32.49
N VAL A 96 15.15 9.68 -33.11
CA VAL A 96 15.02 9.60 -34.57
C VAL A 96 14.46 10.90 -35.15
N VAL A 97 15.20 11.49 -36.09
CA VAL A 97 14.75 12.65 -36.89
C VAL A 97 14.13 12.16 -38.19
N ASP A 98 12.97 12.72 -38.54
CA ASP A 98 12.33 12.49 -39.83
C ASP A 98 13.07 13.27 -40.93
N GLU A 99 13.69 12.57 -41.87
CA GLU A 99 14.53 13.15 -42.92
C GLU A 99 13.78 14.11 -43.85
N ARG A 100 12.45 13.96 -43.98
CA ARG A 100 11.62 14.79 -44.87
C ARG A 100 11.17 16.09 -44.22
N THR A 101 11.03 16.09 -42.89
CA THR A 101 10.48 17.24 -42.14
C THR A 101 11.49 17.90 -41.21
N GLY A 102 12.64 17.27 -40.95
CA GLY A 102 13.68 17.73 -40.03
C GLY A 102 13.27 17.73 -38.55
N LYS A 103 12.07 17.21 -38.22
CA LYS A 103 11.55 17.15 -36.84
C LYS A 103 11.85 15.81 -36.21
N ARG A 104 12.06 15.81 -34.89
CA ARG A 104 12.17 14.57 -34.10
C ARG A 104 10.82 13.85 -34.08
N LYS A 105 10.85 12.52 -34.20
CA LYS A 105 9.66 11.69 -34.05
C LYS A 105 9.23 11.71 -32.60
N VAL A 106 7.96 11.95 -32.36
CA VAL A 106 7.39 11.93 -31.01
C VAL A 106 6.97 10.50 -30.66
N GLN A 107 7.41 10.01 -29.51
CA GLN A 107 6.96 8.74 -28.95
C GLN A 107 6.02 9.01 -27.78
N THR A 108 4.92 8.26 -27.72
CA THR A 108 3.94 8.36 -26.64
C THR A 108 4.03 7.14 -25.73
N PHE A 109 4.00 7.36 -24.43
CA PHE A 109 4.14 6.35 -23.38
C PHE A 109 2.94 6.41 -22.43
N GLU A 110 2.56 5.25 -21.90
CA GLU A 110 1.63 5.16 -20.78
C GLU A 110 2.41 5.26 -19.47
N LEU A 111 2.28 6.39 -18.77
CA LEU A 111 2.88 6.58 -17.45
C LEU A 111 1.87 6.21 -16.36
N TRP A 112 2.10 5.07 -15.73
CA TRP A 112 1.37 4.64 -14.53
C TRP A 112 2.04 5.21 -13.28
N LYS A 113 1.37 6.11 -12.57
CA LYS A 113 1.89 6.73 -11.35
C LYS A 113 0.85 6.79 -10.24
N TRP A 114 1.32 6.88 -9.00
CA TRP A 114 0.50 7.36 -7.90
C TRP A 114 0.63 8.87 -7.77
N ASP A 115 -0.42 9.49 -7.23
CA ASP A 115 -0.36 10.89 -6.84
C ASP A 115 0.52 11.02 -5.59
N PRO A 116 1.69 11.69 -5.67
CA PRO A 116 2.61 11.76 -4.54
C PRO A 116 1.99 12.48 -3.34
N VAL A 117 1.09 13.44 -3.56
CA VAL A 117 0.42 14.16 -2.47
C VAL A 117 -0.52 13.23 -1.72
N GLU A 118 -1.26 12.38 -2.42
CA GLU A 118 -2.14 11.39 -1.79
C GLU A 118 -1.33 10.28 -1.08
N CYS A 119 -0.20 9.85 -1.64
CA CYS A 119 0.74 8.95 -0.95
C CYS A 119 1.22 9.56 0.38
N ILE A 120 1.67 10.82 0.36
CA ILE A 120 2.18 11.51 1.54
C ILE A 120 1.07 11.68 2.58
N LYS A 121 -0.13 12.13 2.18
CA LYS A 121 -1.29 12.24 3.07
C LYS A 121 -1.63 10.91 3.73
N GLU A 122 -1.55 9.81 2.98
CA GLU A 122 -1.83 8.48 3.52
C GLU A 122 -0.77 8.02 4.52
N LEU A 123 0.51 8.27 4.24
CA LEU A 123 1.61 7.94 5.15
C LEU A 123 1.51 8.76 6.44
N ILE A 124 1.39 10.09 6.32
CA ILE A 124 1.29 11.00 7.47
C ILE A 124 0.01 10.77 8.27
N GLY A 125 -1.10 10.49 7.58
CA GLY A 125 -2.38 10.22 8.22
C GLY A 125 -2.48 8.84 8.87
N ASN A 126 -1.48 7.97 8.70
CA ASN A 126 -1.49 6.64 9.29
C ASN A 126 -0.81 6.66 10.67
N PRO A 127 -1.56 6.40 11.76
CA PRO A 127 -1.02 6.44 13.12
C PRO A 127 0.07 5.42 13.39
N ALA A 128 0.19 4.37 12.57
CA ALA A 128 1.31 3.42 12.60
C ALA A 128 2.68 4.10 12.48
N PHE A 129 2.73 5.25 11.79
CA PHE A 129 3.97 5.98 11.55
C PHE A 129 4.11 7.22 12.44
N LYS A 130 3.15 7.48 13.34
CA LYS A 130 3.13 8.71 14.14
C LYS A 130 4.42 8.90 14.95
N GLU A 131 4.95 7.81 15.51
CA GLU A 131 6.18 7.83 16.32
C GLU A 131 7.46 7.75 15.47
N HIS A 132 7.32 7.55 14.15
CA HIS A 132 8.44 7.38 13.22
C HIS A 132 8.57 8.53 12.22
N ILE A 133 7.67 9.51 12.24
CA ILE A 133 7.73 10.68 11.35
C ILE A 133 8.36 11.83 12.11
N GLN A 134 9.49 12.31 11.59
CA GLN A 134 10.14 13.55 12.03
C GLN A 134 9.74 14.70 11.10
N TYR A 135 9.22 15.78 11.69
CA TYR A 135 8.79 16.99 10.96
C TYR A 135 9.80 18.13 11.05
N ALA A 136 10.83 17.99 11.88
CA ALA A 136 11.84 19.00 12.13
C ALA A 136 13.24 18.41 11.95
N PRO A 137 14.23 19.24 11.57
CA PRO A 137 15.62 18.82 11.58
C PRO A 137 16.04 18.39 12.98
N GLU A 138 16.92 17.38 13.04
CA GLU A 138 17.56 16.91 14.27
C GLU A 138 19.07 16.91 14.08
N HIS A 139 19.80 17.37 15.09
CA HIS A 139 21.25 17.31 15.09
C HIS A 139 21.73 16.24 16.07
N THR A 140 22.31 15.17 15.54
CA THR A 140 22.97 14.13 16.33
C THR A 140 24.48 14.22 16.11
N PHE A 141 25.25 14.07 17.19
CA PHE A 141 26.70 14.18 17.17
C PHE A 141 27.32 12.93 17.81
N LYS A 142 28.47 12.50 17.30
CA LYS A 142 29.22 11.37 17.89
C LYS A 142 29.94 11.77 19.18
N ASP A 143 30.18 13.05 19.36
CA ASP A 143 30.99 13.64 20.41
C ASP A 143 30.18 14.61 21.27
N HIS A 144 30.56 14.73 22.54
CA HIS A 144 29.93 15.68 23.47
C HIS A 144 30.19 17.15 23.09
N GLU A 145 31.23 17.42 22.29
CA GLU A 145 31.62 18.76 21.84
C GLU A 145 30.81 19.25 20.63
N GLY A 146 30.04 18.37 19.97
CA GLY A 146 29.21 18.74 18.82
C GLY A 146 29.98 19.03 17.53
N LEU A 147 31.22 18.55 17.39
CA LEU A 147 32.07 18.82 16.23
C LEU A 147 31.92 17.76 15.13
N LYS A 148 31.39 16.57 15.45
CA LYS A 148 31.25 15.43 14.52
C LYS A 148 29.77 15.05 14.34
N PRO A 149 29.04 15.78 13.47
CA PRO A 149 27.64 15.47 13.19
C PRO A 149 27.49 14.10 12.51
N ILE A 150 26.43 13.40 12.88
CA ILE A 150 25.98 12.15 12.25
C ILE A 150 24.93 12.52 11.22
N VAL A 151 25.07 11.99 10.00
CA VAL A 151 24.05 12.07 8.96
C VAL A 151 23.68 10.64 8.60
N ASP A 152 22.47 10.25 8.94
CA ASP A 152 21.93 8.91 8.72
C ASP A 152 20.57 8.97 8.02
N GLU A 153 19.73 9.91 8.44
CA GLU A 153 18.38 10.11 7.93
C GLU A 153 18.18 11.52 7.33
N MET A 154 17.14 11.72 6.51
CA MET A 154 16.87 12.99 5.84
C MET A 154 16.79 14.19 6.81
N TRP A 155 16.19 14.02 7.98
CA TRP A 155 16.05 15.08 9.00
C TRP A 155 17.36 15.36 9.76
N THR A 156 18.38 14.52 9.64
CA THR A 156 19.74 14.77 10.17
C THR A 156 20.67 15.44 9.14
N ALA A 157 20.19 15.61 7.90
CA ALA A 157 20.98 16.19 6.83
C ALA A 157 21.14 17.71 6.99
N LYS A 158 22.35 18.21 6.77
CA LYS A 158 22.69 19.63 6.85
C LYS A 158 21.80 20.56 6.00
N GLN A 159 21.24 20.06 4.90
CA GLN A 159 20.44 20.85 3.96
C GLN A 159 19.01 21.10 4.47
N TRP A 160 18.45 20.23 5.31
CA TRP A 160 17.08 20.36 5.81
C TRP A 160 16.89 21.56 6.75
N VAL A 161 17.97 22.00 7.40
CA VAL A 161 17.98 23.16 8.32
C VAL A 161 17.86 24.50 7.58
N ARG A 162 18.01 24.51 6.25
CA ARG A 162 18.01 25.74 5.43
C ARG A 162 16.67 26.03 4.73
N ILE A 163 15.68 25.17 4.93
CA ILE A 163 14.31 25.31 4.41
C ILE A 163 13.45 25.98 5.47
#